data_AF-A0A0S8D3R9-F1
#
_entry.id   AF-A0A0S8D3R9-F1
#
_cell.length_a   1.000
_cell.length_b   1.000
_cell.length_c   1.000
_cell.angle_alpha   90.00
_cell.angle_beta   90.00
_cell.angle_gamma   90.00
#
_symmetry.space_group_name_H-M   'P 1'
#
loop_
_entity.id
_entity.type
_entity.pdbx_description
1 polymer ?
#
loop_
_entity_poly.entity_id
_entity_poly.type
_entity_poly.pdbx_seq_one_letter_code
_entity_poly.pdbx_strand_id
1 'polypeptide(L)'
;MELDISIHRGHPEKPVAVFIHGLAMDKQFWLDPLETRAFAKNVPLRFLAAVKPRPVASDRKSRITIGTIPKKVETIWSHVTAEDFNALCWSQRRPVGPISTAVEDLEEIMAVVKKHFEGLPSAFICHSRGGLIARKYLERKCPEIKALITIASPHGGSSLSKISRYIEPLTKPVKAIVPKNSVSTVSKIAHNLRDLVEGKALKELMPDSDFLQNLKDEPVTGRQYLSFGGMKPGLLRIYRWEKTLDTMKANPVMTIPDSLLKFIPASAVPDEFRPGKGDFMVTAARAVLPWSSEHYNLQANHFTIAWNKKVIEKTMDVLRKI
;
A
#
# COMPACT_ATOMS: atom_id res chain seq x y z
N MET A 1 -19.57 -6.88 16.60
CA MET A 1 -19.50 -5.54 15.98
C MET A 1 -19.62 -5.75 14.47
N GLU A 2 -20.58 -5.08 13.84
CA GLU A 2 -20.81 -5.19 12.39
C GLU A 2 -19.58 -4.69 11.61
N LEU A 3 -19.27 -5.31 10.47
CA LEU A 3 -18.16 -4.88 9.62
C LEU A 3 -18.51 -3.55 8.96
N ASP A 4 -17.54 -2.64 8.93
CA ASP A 4 -17.67 -1.37 8.22
C ASP A 4 -17.45 -1.59 6.72
N ILE A 5 -18.54 -1.82 5.98
CA ILE A 5 -18.54 -2.23 4.57
C ILE A 5 -18.94 -1.04 3.66
N SER A 6 -18.38 -0.99 2.46
CA SER A 6 -18.89 -0.19 1.35
C SER A 6 -19.16 -1.10 0.15
N ILE A 7 -20.36 -1.01 -0.40
CA ILE A 7 -20.84 -1.83 -1.52
C ILE A 7 -21.22 -0.90 -2.67
N HIS A 8 -20.74 -1.21 -3.86
CA HIS A 8 -21.23 -0.64 -5.11
C HIS A 8 -21.86 -1.74 -5.95
N ARG A 9 -23.10 -1.48 -6.41
CA ARG A 9 -23.86 -2.38 -7.27
C ARG A 9 -23.79 -1.80 -8.67
N GLY A 10 -23.06 -2.49 -9.53
CA GLY A 10 -22.94 -2.15 -10.95
C GLY A 10 -23.88 -3.02 -11.78
N HIS A 11 -23.47 -3.35 -13.00
CA HIS A 11 -24.22 -4.20 -13.90
C HIS A 11 -24.43 -5.62 -13.30
N PRO A 12 -25.63 -6.20 -13.36
CA PRO A 12 -25.92 -7.51 -12.76
C PRO A 12 -25.09 -8.68 -13.31
N GLU A 13 -24.57 -8.57 -14.52
CA GLU A 13 -23.76 -9.63 -15.16
C GLU A 13 -22.25 -9.45 -14.97
N LYS A 14 -21.80 -8.32 -14.40
CA LYS A 14 -20.37 -8.05 -14.25
C LYS A 14 -19.81 -8.68 -12.97
N PRO A 15 -18.53 -9.13 -12.99
CA PRO A 15 -17.89 -9.73 -11.83
C PRO A 15 -17.83 -8.79 -10.63
N VAL A 16 -17.59 -9.37 -9.46
CA VAL A 16 -17.43 -8.65 -8.19
C VAL A 16 -15.96 -8.44 -7.86
N ALA A 17 -15.54 -7.18 -7.75
CA ALA A 17 -14.24 -6.81 -7.24
C ALA A 17 -14.27 -6.68 -5.70
N VAL A 18 -13.57 -7.56 -4.99
CA VAL A 18 -13.48 -7.56 -3.53
C VAL A 18 -12.11 -7.03 -3.10
N PHE A 19 -12.10 -5.88 -2.44
CA PHE A 19 -10.90 -5.13 -2.10
C PHE A 19 -10.44 -5.38 -0.67
N ILE A 20 -9.17 -5.74 -0.50
CA ILE A 20 -8.59 -6.15 0.79
C ILE A 20 -7.38 -5.28 1.12
N HIS A 21 -7.51 -4.39 2.10
CA HIS A 21 -6.43 -3.47 2.49
C HIS A 21 -5.34 -4.13 3.36
N GLY A 22 -4.21 -3.43 3.47
CA GLY A 22 -3.05 -3.85 4.26
C GLY A 22 -3.16 -3.62 5.78
N LEU A 23 -2.06 -3.91 6.47
CA LEU A 23 -1.88 -3.68 7.90
C LEU A 23 -2.08 -2.19 8.25
N ALA A 24 -2.82 -1.94 9.32
CA ALA A 24 -3.02 -0.62 9.92
C ALA A 24 -3.67 0.43 8.99
N MET A 25 -4.42 -0.03 7.99
CA MET A 25 -5.27 0.77 7.09
C MET A 25 -6.77 0.51 7.35
N ASP A 26 -7.63 1.16 6.58
CA ASP A 26 -9.07 0.97 6.54
C ASP A 26 -9.59 1.03 5.08
N LYS A 27 -10.91 0.88 4.88
CA LYS A 27 -11.51 0.88 3.53
C LYS A 27 -11.28 2.17 2.73
N GLN A 28 -11.01 3.29 3.40
CA GLN A 28 -10.76 4.57 2.72
C GLN A 28 -9.47 4.51 1.89
N PHE A 29 -8.56 3.57 2.17
CA PHE A 29 -7.42 3.29 1.29
C PHE A 29 -7.85 3.00 -0.17
N TRP A 30 -9.03 2.41 -0.37
CA TRP A 30 -9.56 2.13 -1.71
C TRP A 30 -10.47 3.24 -2.22
N LEU A 31 -11.33 3.79 -1.35
CA LEU A 31 -12.34 4.78 -1.70
C LEU A 31 -11.76 6.17 -1.95
N ASP A 32 -11.04 6.69 -0.96
CA ASP A 32 -10.37 7.99 -1.01
C ASP A 32 -9.09 7.97 -0.15
N PRO A 33 -7.93 7.63 -0.75
CA PRO A 33 -6.66 7.58 -0.04
C PRO A 33 -6.24 8.90 0.58
N LEU A 34 -6.83 10.04 0.19
CA LEU A 34 -6.46 11.34 0.75
C LEU A 34 -7.12 11.62 2.10
N GLU A 35 -8.25 10.95 2.38
CA GLU A 35 -9.02 11.06 3.62
C GLU A 35 -8.63 9.99 4.67
N THR A 36 -7.86 8.97 4.26
CA THR A 36 -7.37 7.94 5.19
C THR A 36 -6.05 8.31 5.86
N ARG A 37 -5.68 7.49 6.84
CA ARG A 37 -4.44 7.61 7.60
C ARG A 37 -3.73 6.27 7.68
N ALA A 38 -2.45 6.28 7.37
CA ALA A 38 -1.53 5.16 7.51
C ALA A 38 -1.03 4.97 8.94
N PHE A 39 -0.43 3.80 9.21
CA PHE A 39 0.23 3.46 10.47
C PHE A 39 -0.70 3.59 11.68
N ALA A 40 -1.84 2.89 11.63
CA ALA A 40 -2.84 2.86 12.72
C ALA A 40 -3.43 4.24 13.00
N LYS A 41 -3.82 4.95 11.92
CA LYS A 41 -4.46 6.27 11.95
C LYS A 41 -3.58 7.44 12.40
N ASN A 42 -2.25 7.27 12.37
CA ASN A 42 -1.34 8.29 12.88
C ASN A 42 -0.72 9.20 11.81
N VAL A 43 -0.64 8.77 10.54
CA VAL A 43 -0.04 9.56 9.45
C VAL A 43 -1.06 9.79 8.33
N PRO A 44 -1.46 11.04 8.02
CA PRO A 44 -2.31 11.31 6.87
C PRO A 44 -1.66 10.83 5.56
N LEU A 45 -2.35 9.93 4.85
CA LEU A 45 -1.79 9.29 3.65
C LEU A 45 -1.61 10.31 2.50
N ARG A 46 -2.39 11.39 2.48
CA ARG A 46 -2.21 12.55 1.59
C ARG A 46 -0.79 13.14 1.57
N PHE A 47 -0.03 13.03 2.66
CA PHE A 47 1.36 13.48 2.69
C PHE A 47 2.29 12.53 1.94
N LEU A 48 1.99 11.23 1.93
CA LEU A 48 2.72 10.21 1.17
C LEU A 48 2.33 10.22 -0.32
N ALA A 49 1.16 10.77 -0.63
CA ALA A 49 0.68 11.02 -2.00
C ALA A 49 1.21 12.33 -2.60
N ALA A 50 1.93 13.16 -1.84
CA ALA A 50 2.39 14.47 -2.31
C ALA A 50 3.38 14.35 -3.48
N VAL A 51 3.17 15.15 -4.52
CA VAL A 51 4.00 15.17 -5.74
C VAL A 51 4.90 16.39 -5.79
N LYS A 52 5.87 16.40 -6.72
CA LYS A 52 6.72 17.57 -6.96
C LYS A 52 5.85 18.78 -7.33
N PRO A 53 6.01 19.93 -6.63
CA PRO A 53 5.30 21.14 -6.99
C PRO A 53 5.67 21.63 -8.39
N ARG A 54 4.70 22.18 -9.11
CA ARG A 54 4.95 22.91 -10.36
C ARG A 54 5.65 24.25 -10.08
N PRO A 55 6.52 24.74 -10.97
CA PRO A 55 7.06 26.10 -10.86
C PRO A 55 5.96 27.15 -10.74
N VAL A 56 6.23 28.25 -10.03
CA VAL A 56 5.29 29.37 -9.87
C VAL A 56 5.97 30.70 -10.14
N ALA A 57 5.22 31.69 -10.62
CA ALA A 57 5.75 33.03 -10.92
C ALA A 57 5.92 33.92 -9.68
N SER A 58 5.10 33.70 -8.63
CA SER A 58 5.12 34.54 -7.44
C SER A 58 5.99 33.99 -6.32
N ASP A 59 6.55 34.91 -5.53
CA ASP A 59 7.28 34.56 -4.33
C ASP A 59 6.37 33.81 -3.34
N ARG A 60 6.89 32.71 -2.80
CA ARG A 60 6.19 31.90 -1.80
C ARG A 60 6.52 32.42 -0.40
N LYS A 61 5.48 32.66 0.41
CA LYS A 61 5.63 32.98 1.84
C LYS A 61 6.46 31.93 2.60
N SER A 62 6.31 30.65 2.24
CA SER A 62 7.16 29.57 2.75
C SER A 62 8.16 29.12 1.68
N ARG A 63 9.45 29.16 2.03
CA ARG A 63 10.51 28.62 1.16
C ARG A 63 10.61 27.10 1.18
N ILE A 64 9.87 26.39 2.04
CA ILE A 64 9.93 24.93 2.17
C ILE A 64 8.53 24.32 2.03
N THR A 65 8.43 23.16 1.38
CA THR A 65 7.17 22.41 1.21
C THR A 65 7.42 20.90 1.16
N ILE A 66 6.43 20.09 1.53
CA ILE A 66 6.43 18.63 1.35
C ILE A 66 5.94 18.18 -0.04
N GLY A 67 5.62 19.13 -0.90
CA GLY A 67 5.09 18.88 -2.23
C GLY A 67 3.73 19.53 -2.45
N THR A 68 3.10 19.16 -3.56
CA THR A 68 1.70 19.47 -3.83
C THR A 68 0.88 18.24 -3.52
N ILE A 69 -0.05 18.37 -2.58
CA ILE A 69 -1.04 17.33 -2.30
C ILE A 69 -2.02 17.32 -3.49
N PRO A 70 -2.23 16.18 -4.17
CA PRO A 70 -3.20 16.11 -5.24
C PRO A 70 -4.61 16.37 -4.69
N LYS A 71 -5.48 16.99 -5.50
CA LYS A 71 -6.89 17.23 -5.08
C LYS A 71 -7.72 15.95 -5.07
N LYS A 72 -7.34 14.98 -5.90
CA LYS A 72 -7.98 13.68 -6.06
C LYS A 72 -6.93 12.66 -6.47
N VAL A 73 -7.12 11.41 -6.09
CA VAL A 73 -6.36 10.25 -6.57
C VAL A 73 -7.32 9.37 -7.37
N GLU A 74 -6.91 8.95 -8.55
CA GLU A 74 -7.62 7.92 -9.31
C GLU A 74 -7.26 6.57 -8.72
N THR A 75 -8.25 5.89 -8.13
CA THR A 75 -8.06 4.59 -7.48
C THR A 75 -8.59 3.47 -8.37
N ILE A 76 -8.12 2.24 -8.13
CA ILE A 76 -8.70 1.05 -8.76
C ILE A 76 -10.22 1.01 -8.52
N TRP A 77 -10.67 1.30 -7.29
CA TRP A 77 -12.09 1.40 -6.96
C TRP A 77 -12.82 2.35 -7.91
N SER A 78 -12.31 3.57 -8.10
CA SER A 78 -12.96 4.56 -8.96
C SER A 78 -13.11 4.09 -10.41
N HIS A 79 -12.16 3.32 -10.94
CA HIS A 79 -12.24 2.74 -12.27
C HIS A 79 -13.22 1.56 -12.33
N VAL A 80 -13.20 0.68 -11.33
CA VAL A 80 -14.16 -0.43 -11.20
C VAL A 80 -15.58 0.10 -11.18
N THR A 81 -15.87 1.13 -10.38
CA THR A 81 -17.22 1.71 -10.31
C THR A 81 -17.57 2.52 -11.56
N ALA A 82 -16.62 3.18 -12.21
CA ALA A 82 -16.87 3.94 -13.43
C ALA A 82 -17.17 3.02 -14.63
N GLU A 83 -16.59 1.83 -14.64
CA GLU A 83 -16.90 0.77 -15.61
C GLU A 83 -18.04 -0.15 -15.14
N ASP A 84 -18.81 0.26 -14.14
CA ASP A 84 -20.05 -0.41 -13.71
C ASP A 84 -19.87 -1.87 -13.26
N PHE A 85 -18.68 -2.23 -12.75
CA PHE A 85 -18.45 -3.52 -12.11
C PHE A 85 -19.04 -3.54 -10.69
N ASN A 86 -19.42 -4.71 -10.20
CA ASN A 86 -19.79 -4.87 -8.80
C ASN A 86 -18.54 -4.74 -7.91
N ALA A 87 -18.65 -4.08 -6.76
CA ALA A 87 -17.50 -3.86 -5.89
C ALA A 87 -17.85 -3.87 -4.41
N LEU A 88 -16.93 -4.38 -3.60
CA LEU A 88 -17.04 -4.36 -2.15
C LEU A 88 -15.67 -4.16 -1.50
N CYS A 89 -15.60 -3.26 -0.52
CA CYS A 89 -14.45 -3.10 0.37
C CYS A 89 -14.91 -2.97 1.82
N TRP A 90 -14.06 -3.28 2.78
CA TRP A 90 -14.38 -3.14 4.21
C TRP A 90 -13.18 -2.70 5.02
N SER A 91 -13.45 -2.19 6.24
CA SER A 91 -12.43 -1.96 7.25
C SER A 91 -12.33 -3.19 8.16
N GLN A 92 -11.15 -3.81 8.25
CA GLN A 92 -10.91 -4.93 9.16
C GLN A 92 -11.21 -4.53 10.62
N ARG A 93 -11.82 -5.41 11.42
CA ARG A 93 -12.14 -5.13 12.84
C ARG A 93 -10.90 -4.88 13.67
N ARG A 94 -9.81 -5.57 13.33
CA ARG A 94 -8.50 -5.43 13.97
C ARG A 94 -7.44 -5.12 12.90
N PRO A 95 -7.31 -3.85 12.47
CA PRO A 95 -6.33 -3.46 11.45
C PRO A 95 -4.88 -3.76 11.83
N VAL A 96 -4.56 -3.92 13.12
CA VAL A 96 -3.25 -4.33 13.64
C VAL A 96 -3.30 -5.68 14.37
N GLY A 97 -4.34 -6.48 14.14
CA GLY A 97 -4.50 -7.81 14.69
C GLY A 97 -3.86 -8.90 13.83
N PRO A 98 -3.94 -10.17 14.27
CA PRO A 98 -3.45 -11.33 13.53
C PRO A 98 -4.14 -11.49 12.17
N ILE A 99 -3.46 -12.14 11.22
CA ILE A 99 -4.03 -12.44 9.90
C ILE A 99 -5.28 -13.32 10.03
N SER A 100 -5.32 -14.27 10.97
CA SER A 100 -6.48 -15.15 11.17
C SER A 100 -7.78 -14.38 11.43
N THR A 101 -7.75 -13.34 12.27
CA THR A 101 -8.92 -12.49 12.51
C THR A 101 -9.37 -11.75 11.25
N ALA A 102 -8.44 -11.33 10.39
CA ALA A 102 -8.79 -10.71 9.13
C ALA A 102 -9.34 -11.71 8.08
N VAL A 103 -8.99 -13.00 8.21
CA VAL A 103 -9.59 -14.09 7.42
C VAL A 103 -11.01 -14.37 7.87
N GLU A 104 -11.29 -14.35 9.18
CA GLU A 104 -12.65 -14.40 9.72
C GLU A 104 -13.51 -13.23 9.21
N ASP A 105 -12.95 -12.01 9.19
CA ASP A 105 -13.63 -10.86 8.58
C ASP A 105 -13.93 -11.12 7.09
N LEU A 106 -12.96 -11.67 6.32
CA LEU A 106 -13.16 -11.99 4.91
C LEU A 106 -14.22 -13.07 4.68
N GLU A 107 -14.37 -14.06 5.58
CA GLU A 107 -15.45 -15.04 5.51
C GLU A 107 -16.83 -14.38 5.57
N GLU A 108 -17.02 -13.47 6.50
CA GLU A 108 -18.26 -12.71 6.63
C GLU A 108 -18.49 -11.81 5.39
N ILE A 109 -17.43 -11.20 4.86
CA ILE A 109 -17.50 -10.44 3.62
C ILE A 109 -17.94 -11.32 2.44
N MET A 110 -17.42 -12.53 2.32
CA MET A 110 -17.82 -13.42 1.24
C MET A 110 -19.27 -13.91 1.39
N ALA A 111 -19.78 -14.02 2.62
CA ALA A 111 -21.21 -14.24 2.84
C ALA A 111 -22.06 -13.04 2.37
N VAL A 112 -21.59 -11.81 2.59
CA VAL A 112 -22.22 -10.58 2.07
C VAL A 112 -22.18 -10.53 0.54
N VAL A 113 -21.04 -10.91 -0.07
CA VAL A 113 -20.91 -11.01 -1.53
C VAL A 113 -21.94 -12.00 -2.08
N LYS A 114 -22.02 -13.21 -1.51
CA LYS A 114 -23.00 -14.23 -1.94
C LYS A 114 -24.44 -13.73 -1.84
N LYS A 115 -24.77 -12.98 -0.78
CA LYS A 115 -26.11 -12.41 -0.57
C LYS A 115 -26.47 -11.33 -1.59
N HIS A 116 -25.51 -10.52 -2.02
CA HIS A 116 -25.79 -9.38 -2.91
C HIS A 116 -25.51 -9.64 -4.39
N PHE A 117 -24.68 -10.63 -4.70
CA PHE A 117 -24.12 -10.88 -6.03
C PHE A 117 -24.10 -12.39 -6.33
N GLU A 118 -25.22 -13.05 -6.05
CA GLU A 118 -25.34 -14.50 -6.17
C GLU A 118 -24.96 -14.99 -7.57
N GLY A 119 -24.12 -16.04 -7.64
CA GLY A 119 -23.70 -16.67 -8.89
C GLY A 119 -22.61 -15.93 -9.69
N LEU A 120 -22.22 -14.71 -9.29
CA LEU A 120 -21.24 -13.93 -10.05
C LEU A 120 -19.79 -14.31 -9.71
N PRO A 121 -18.89 -14.37 -10.72
CA PRO A 121 -17.47 -14.55 -10.46
C PRO A 121 -16.91 -13.35 -9.69
N SER A 122 -15.92 -13.61 -8.84
CA SER A 122 -15.29 -12.59 -8.01
C SER A 122 -13.78 -12.52 -8.23
N ALA A 123 -13.20 -11.34 -8.00
CA ALA A 123 -11.77 -11.09 -8.00
C ALA A 123 -11.33 -10.49 -6.67
N PHE A 124 -10.25 -11.02 -6.10
CA PHE A 124 -9.58 -10.37 -4.97
C PHE A 124 -8.56 -9.35 -5.46
N ILE A 125 -8.69 -8.12 -4.98
CA ILE A 125 -7.76 -7.01 -5.22
C ILE A 125 -7.16 -6.61 -3.89
N CYS A 126 -5.89 -6.92 -3.71
CA CYS A 126 -5.27 -6.94 -2.41
C CYS A 126 -4.07 -5.99 -2.34
N HIS A 127 -3.94 -5.26 -1.24
CA HIS A 127 -2.75 -4.46 -0.97
C HIS A 127 -1.99 -4.97 0.25
N SER A 128 -0.66 -5.04 0.15
CA SER A 128 0.21 -5.36 1.29
C SER A 128 -0.24 -6.66 1.98
N ARG A 129 -0.42 -6.65 3.30
CA ARG A 129 -0.96 -7.78 4.09
C ARG A 129 -2.27 -8.36 3.54
N GLY A 130 -3.09 -7.56 2.86
CA GLY A 130 -4.33 -8.02 2.24
C GLY A 130 -4.13 -9.21 1.30
N GLY A 131 -2.97 -9.29 0.63
CA GLY A 131 -2.67 -10.42 -0.25
C GLY A 131 -2.45 -11.71 0.51
N LEU A 132 -1.85 -11.64 1.71
CA LEU A 132 -1.67 -12.82 2.57
C LEU A 132 -2.99 -13.27 3.20
N ILE A 133 -3.88 -12.33 3.52
CA ILE A 133 -5.24 -12.63 3.98
C ILE A 133 -6.00 -13.39 2.89
N ALA A 134 -5.97 -12.89 1.65
CA ALA A 134 -6.59 -13.58 0.51
C ALA A 134 -6.00 -14.97 0.29
N ARG A 135 -4.67 -15.09 0.28
CA ARG A 135 -3.97 -16.37 0.13
C ARG A 135 -4.39 -17.38 1.19
N LYS A 136 -4.44 -16.97 2.46
CA LYS A 136 -4.88 -17.83 3.56
C LYS A 136 -6.33 -18.28 3.42
N TYR A 137 -7.21 -17.38 3.00
CA TYR A 137 -8.61 -17.71 2.71
C TYR A 137 -8.73 -18.71 1.55
N LEU A 138 -7.90 -18.58 0.53
CA LEU A 138 -7.85 -19.43 -0.67
C LEU A 138 -7.18 -20.80 -0.46
N GLU A 139 -6.72 -21.14 0.74
CA GLU A 139 -6.44 -22.54 1.11
C GLU A 139 -7.72 -23.41 1.03
N ARG A 140 -8.89 -22.78 0.99
CA ARG A 140 -10.19 -23.40 0.77
C ARG A 140 -10.51 -23.46 -0.72
N LYS A 141 -11.38 -24.41 -1.09
CA LYS A 141 -11.94 -24.47 -2.44
C LYS A 141 -12.96 -23.33 -2.65
N CYS A 142 -12.52 -22.26 -3.30
CA CYS A 142 -13.34 -21.11 -3.67
C CYS A 142 -13.42 -20.97 -5.20
N PRO A 143 -14.23 -21.80 -5.90
CA PRO A 143 -14.34 -21.80 -7.36
C PRO A 143 -14.92 -20.49 -7.95
N GLU A 144 -15.65 -19.72 -7.13
CA GLU A 144 -16.20 -18.41 -7.45
C GLU A 144 -15.12 -17.32 -7.59
N ILE A 145 -13.97 -17.49 -6.93
CA ILE A 145 -12.86 -16.55 -7.05
C ILE A 145 -12.05 -16.87 -8.32
N LYS A 146 -12.22 -16.04 -9.35
CA LYS A 146 -11.58 -16.18 -10.67
C LYS A 146 -10.29 -15.41 -10.84
N ALA A 147 -9.99 -14.47 -9.95
CA ALA A 147 -8.72 -13.75 -9.97
C ALA A 147 -8.19 -13.42 -8.58
N LEU A 148 -6.86 -13.45 -8.44
CA LEU A 148 -6.12 -12.92 -7.30
C LEU A 148 -5.09 -11.90 -7.79
N ILE A 149 -5.28 -10.64 -7.41
CA ILE A 149 -4.45 -9.50 -7.79
C ILE A 149 -3.81 -8.94 -6.53
N THR A 150 -2.48 -9.02 -6.41
CA THR A 150 -1.76 -8.60 -5.21
C THR A 150 -0.81 -7.43 -5.49
N ILE A 151 -0.94 -6.37 -4.70
CA ILE A 151 -0.21 -5.11 -4.88
C ILE A 151 0.69 -4.91 -3.66
N ALA A 152 2.01 -4.99 -3.87
CA ALA A 152 3.02 -4.84 -2.83
C ALA A 152 2.82 -5.81 -1.64
N SER A 153 2.28 -7.00 -1.89
CA SER A 153 2.04 -8.01 -0.85
C SER A 153 3.33 -8.75 -0.47
N PRO A 154 3.69 -8.88 0.82
CA PRO A 154 4.94 -9.51 1.25
C PRO A 154 4.83 -11.04 1.23
N HIS A 155 4.78 -11.64 0.03
CA HIS A 155 4.66 -13.10 -0.15
C HIS A 155 5.84 -13.87 0.43
N GLY A 156 7.05 -13.31 0.34
CA GLY A 156 8.25 -13.82 1.00
C GLY A 156 8.57 -13.13 2.34
N GLY A 157 7.59 -12.45 2.93
CA GLY A 157 7.73 -11.66 4.13
C GLY A 157 8.35 -10.28 3.91
N SER A 158 8.64 -9.59 5.02
CA SER A 158 9.20 -8.25 5.08
C SER A 158 10.15 -8.16 6.25
N SER A 159 11.37 -7.68 5.99
CA SER A 159 12.38 -7.51 7.05
C SER A 159 12.15 -6.26 7.91
N LEU A 160 10.91 -5.74 7.98
CA LEU A 160 10.51 -4.59 8.80
C LEU A 160 10.96 -4.67 10.27
N SER A 161 11.01 -5.85 10.87
CA SER A 161 11.52 -6.01 12.25
C SER A 161 13.02 -5.69 12.40
N LYS A 162 13.82 -5.89 11.35
CA LYS A 162 15.25 -5.51 11.32
C LYS A 162 15.42 -4.00 11.17
N ILE A 163 14.35 -3.26 10.86
CA ILE A 163 14.36 -1.83 10.55
C ILE A 163 14.31 -0.95 11.81
N SER A 164 13.68 -1.40 12.91
CA SER A 164 13.56 -0.61 14.16
C SER A 164 14.90 -0.07 14.66
N ARG A 165 15.95 -0.90 14.57
CA ARG A 165 17.32 -0.58 14.98
C ARG A 165 17.95 0.57 14.17
N TYR A 166 17.43 0.84 12.98
CA TYR A 166 17.94 1.86 12.06
C TYR A 166 17.05 3.09 11.95
N ILE A 167 15.81 3.06 12.44
CA ILE A 167 14.92 4.24 12.43
C ILE A 167 15.31 5.26 13.50
N GLU A 168 15.71 4.79 14.68
CA GLU A 168 15.97 5.63 15.85
C GLU A 168 17.08 6.69 15.63
N PRO A 169 18.24 6.34 15.03
CA PRO A 169 19.33 7.30 14.75
C PRO A 169 18.94 8.37 13.72
N LEU A 170 17.94 8.10 12.87
CA LEU A 170 17.56 8.97 11.76
C LEU A 170 16.70 10.17 12.20
N THR A 171 16.19 10.17 13.43
CA THR A 171 15.31 11.24 13.94
C THR A 171 16.07 12.49 14.38
N LYS A 172 17.34 12.37 14.78
CA LYS A 172 18.15 13.50 15.29
C LYS A 172 18.60 14.48 14.17
N PRO A 173 19.15 14.04 13.02
CA PRO A 173 19.58 14.95 11.95
C PRO A 173 18.43 15.68 11.26
N VAL A 174 17.24 15.05 11.20
CA VAL A 174 16.03 15.63 10.59
C VAL A 174 15.64 16.95 11.26
N LYS A 175 15.77 17.06 12.59
CA LYS A 175 15.41 18.27 13.33
C LYS A 175 16.26 19.49 12.94
N ALA A 176 17.47 19.28 12.44
CA ALA A 176 18.39 20.35 12.05
C ALA A 176 18.15 20.87 10.62
N ILE A 177 17.54 20.07 9.75
CA ILE A 177 17.40 20.37 8.31
C ILE A 177 15.95 20.75 7.96
N VAL A 178 14.98 20.31 8.76
CA VAL A 178 13.55 20.47 8.49
C VAL A 178 12.97 21.63 9.32
N PRO A 179 12.14 22.52 8.75
CA PRO A 179 11.52 23.62 9.51
C PRO A 179 10.59 23.10 10.62
N LYS A 180 10.50 23.84 11.73
CA LYS A 180 9.78 23.42 12.96
C LYS A 180 8.36 22.89 12.71
N ASN A 181 7.65 23.42 11.72
CA ASN A 181 6.29 22.97 11.34
C ASN A 181 6.24 21.60 10.66
N SER A 182 7.33 21.16 10.02
CA SER A 182 7.44 19.90 9.28
C SER A 182 8.14 18.81 10.10
N VAL A 183 8.94 19.21 11.09
CA VAL A 183 9.60 18.30 12.07
C VAL A 183 8.58 17.43 12.79
N SER A 184 7.42 17.98 13.16
CA SER A 184 6.35 17.22 13.83
C SER A 184 5.82 16.08 12.96
N THR A 185 5.70 16.29 11.64
CA THR A 185 5.18 15.27 10.71
C THR A 185 6.20 14.16 10.49
N VAL A 186 7.47 14.50 10.28
CA VAL A 186 8.53 13.50 10.12
C VAL A 186 8.76 12.70 11.41
N SER A 187 8.75 13.37 12.57
CA SER A 187 8.93 12.69 13.85
C SER A 187 7.77 11.74 14.15
N LYS A 188 6.54 12.12 13.80
CA LYS A 188 5.37 11.22 13.86
C LYS A 188 5.56 10.00 12.95
N ILE A 189 5.95 10.19 11.68
CA ILE A 189 6.18 9.06 10.77
C ILE A 189 7.21 8.07 11.35
N ALA A 190 8.34 8.57 11.86
CA ALA A 190 9.38 7.72 12.45
C ALA A 190 8.89 7.00 13.72
N HIS A 191 8.18 7.68 14.61
CA HIS A 191 7.63 7.09 15.84
C HIS A 191 6.56 6.04 15.54
N ASN A 192 5.60 6.36 14.67
CA ASN A 192 4.53 5.41 14.31
C ASN A 192 5.07 4.20 13.56
N LEU A 193 6.16 4.37 12.79
CA LEU A 193 6.84 3.26 12.15
C LEU A 193 7.51 2.36 13.19
N ARG A 194 8.12 2.92 14.23
CA ARG A 194 8.65 2.14 15.36
C ARG A 194 7.53 1.36 16.05
N ASP A 195 6.42 2.02 16.40
CA ASP A 195 5.30 1.37 17.07
C ASP A 195 4.68 0.27 16.20
N LEU A 196 4.61 0.50 14.88
CA LEU A 196 4.21 -0.54 13.93
C LEU A 196 5.19 -1.71 14.01
N VAL A 197 6.51 -1.44 13.88
CA VAL A 197 7.63 -2.40 13.89
C VAL A 197 7.68 -3.26 15.15
N GLU A 198 7.37 -2.69 16.31
CA GLU A 198 7.36 -3.38 17.61
C GLU A 198 6.07 -4.20 17.83
N GLY A 199 5.05 -4.05 16.98
CA GLY A 199 3.76 -4.71 17.10
C GLY A 199 3.77 -6.21 16.77
N LYS A 200 2.97 -7.00 17.51
CA LYS A 200 2.81 -8.45 17.31
C LYS A 200 2.38 -8.84 15.88
N ALA A 201 1.57 -8.02 15.21
CA ALA A 201 1.07 -8.31 13.86
C ALA A 201 2.15 -8.27 12.76
N LEU A 202 3.30 -7.65 13.00
CA LEU A 202 4.42 -7.73 12.05
C LEU A 202 5.20 -9.03 12.14
N LYS A 203 5.08 -9.78 13.24
CA LYS A 203 5.77 -11.07 13.36
C LYS A 203 5.29 -12.07 12.29
N GLU A 204 4.00 -12.09 11.99
CA GLU A 204 3.44 -12.90 10.90
C GLU A 204 3.93 -12.47 9.52
N LEU A 205 4.36 -11.21 9.39
CA LEU A 205 4.90 -10.65 8.14
C LEU A 205 6.41 -10.78 8.02
N MET A 206 7.11 -11.29 9.04
CA MET A 206 8.56 -11.51 8.95
C MET A 206 8.89 -12.61 7.94
N PRO A 207 10.06 -12.56 7.29
CA PRO A 207 10.54 -13.72 6.53
C PRO A 207 10.62 -14.92 7.46
N ASP A 208 10.27 -16.08 6.92
CA ASP A 208 10.31 -17.35 7.65
C ASP A 208 9.40 -17.40 8.89
N SER A 209 8.39 -16.52 8.97
CA SER A 209 7.38 -16.58 10.03
C SER A 209 6.61 -17.90 9.98
N ASP A 210 6.13 -18.37 11.14
CA ASP A 210 5.27 -19.56 11.21
C ASP A 210 4.07 -19.44 10.27
N PHE A 211 3.51 -18.24 10.12
CA PHE A 211 2.42 -17.99 9.18
C PHE A 211 2.81 -18.31 7.74
N LEU A 212 3.93 -17.76 7.26
CA LEU A 212 4.37 -17.95 5.87
C LEU A 212 4.83 -19.39 5.60
N GLN A 213 5.49 -20.03 6.57
CA GLN A 213 5.93 -21.42 6.44
C GLN A 213 4.74 -22.41 6.41
N ASN A 214 3.65 -22.09 7.10
CA ASN A 214 2.45 -22.93 7.17
C ASN A 214 1.34 -22.51 6.20
N LEU A 215 1.62 -21.58 5.29
CA LEU A 215 0.68 -21.18 4.24
C LEU A 215 0.65 -22.28 3.16
N LYS A 216 -0.51 -22.92 2.99
CA LYS A 216 -0.70 -24.11 2.13
C LYS A 216 -1.49 -23.80 0.87
N ASP A 217 -1.39 -22.58 0.37
CA ASP A 217 -2.09 -22.19 -0.85
C ASP A 217 -1.35 -22.66 -2.11
N GLU A 218 -2.10 -22.87 -3.18
CA GLU A 218 -1.61 -23.43 -4.44
C GLU A 218 -2.30 -22.75 -5.64
N PRO A 219 -1.67 -22.77 -6.84
CA PRO A 219 -2.33 -22.31 -8.05
C PRO A 219 -3.53 -23.20 -8.39
N VAL A 220 -4.65 -22.56 -8.74
CA VAL A 220 -5.87 -23.23 -9.18
C VAL A 220 -6.03 -22.99 -10.68
N THR A 221 -6.18 -24.07 -11.45
CA THR A 221 -6.40 -24.00 -12.90
C THR A 221 -7.60 -23.12 -13.24
N GLY A 222 -7.41 -22.21 -14.20
CA GLY A 222 -8.45 -21.27 -14.64
C GLY A 222 -8.60 -20.02 -13.77
N ARG A 223 -7.87 -19.88 -12.66
CA ARG A 223 -7.78 -18.63 -11.89
C ARG A 223 -6.66 -17.74 -12.45
N GLN A 224 -6.93 -16.46 -12.64
CA GLN A 224 -5.91 -15.48 -13.03
C GLN A 224 -5.11 -15.01 -11.81
N TYR A 225 -3.79 -14.91 -11.97
CA TYR A 225 -2.88 -14.48 -10.92
C TYR A 225 -2.00 -13.34 -11.41
N LEU A 226 -2.09 -12.19 -10.73
CA LEU A 226 -1.36 -10.98 -11.09
C LEU A 226 -0.74 -10.37 -9.84
N SER A 227 0.54 -9.99 -9.92
CA SER A 227 1.23 -9.36 -8.80
C SER A 227 2.03 -8.12 -9.19
N PHE A 228 2.20 -7.21 -8.23
CA PHE A 228 2.93 -5.97 -8.40
C PHE A 228 3.88 -5.72 -7.25
N GLY A 229 5.11 -5.31 -7.55
CA GLY A 229 6.11 -4.86 -6.59
C GLY A 229 6.49 -3.40 -6.81
N GLY A 230 6.81 -2.68 -5.74
CA GLY A 230 7.38 -1.33 -5.83
C GLY A 230 8.90 -1.35 -5.73
N MET A 231 9.55 -0.37 -6.35
CA MET A 231 11.00 -0.22 -6.38
C MET A 231 11.49 1.16 -5.90
N LYS A 232 10.58 1.99 -5.38
CA LYS A 232 10.91 3.34 -4.93
C LYS A 232 10.62 3.49 -3.43
N PRO A 233 11.62 3.42 -2.55
CA PRO A 233 11.41 3.44 -1.10
C PRO A 233 11.05 4.83 -0.54
N GLY A 234 11.25 5.90 -1.30
CA GLY A 234 10.92 7.26 -0.87
C GLY A 234 9.43 7.45 -0.56
N LEU A 235 9.12 7.70 0.71
CA LEU A 235 7.78 7.98 1.24
C LEU A 235 7.41 9.46 1.20
N LEU A 236 8.33 10.33 1.61
CA LEU A 236 8.08 11.77 1.74
C LEU A 236 9.25 12.53 1.14
N ARG A 237 8.96 13.61 0.41
CA ARG A 237 9.99 14.48 -0.15
C ARG A 237 9.78 15.92 0.27
N ILE A 238 10.82 16.53 0.81
CA ILE A 238 10.85 17.92 1.22
C ILE A 238 11.58 18.70 0.13
N TYR A 239 10.97 19.79 -0.30
CA TYR A 239 11.48 20.69 -1.31
C TYR A 239 11.73 22.07 -0.73
N ARG A 240 12.71 22.76 -1.29
CA ARG A 240 12.94 24.19 -1.10
C ARG A 240 12.64 24.92 -2.40
N TRP A 241 11.89 26.00 -2.28
CA TRP A 241 11.65 26.92 -3.39
C TRP A 241 12.87 27.82 -3.56
N GLU A 242 13.41 27.82 -4.77
CA GLU A 242 14.56 28.61 -5.17
C GLU A 242 14.17 29.48 -6.36
N LYS A 243 14.53 30.76 -6.30
CA LYS A 243 14.24 31.72 -7.36
C LYS A 243 15.20 31.47 -8.53
N THR A 244 14.64 31.28 -9.71
CA THR A 244 15.36 31.12 -10.97
C THR A 244 14.74 32.06 -11.98
N LEU A 245 15.42 33.18 -12.26
CA LEU A 245 14.90 34.27 -13.09
C LEU A 245 13.52 34.74 -12.56
N ASP A 246 12.47 34.59 -13.38
CA ASP A 246 11.09 35.00 -13.07
C ASP A 246 10.23 33.88 -12.46
N THR A 247 10.83 32.74 -12.12
CA THR A 247 10.08 31.59 -11.58
C THR A 247 10.72 31.04 -10.32
N MET A 248 9.88 30.58 -9.40
CA MET A 248 10.27 29.79 -8.25
C MET A 248 10.18 28.31 -8.60
N LYS A 249 11.28 27.58 -8.46
CA LYS A 249 11.35 26.12 -8.69
C LYS A 249 11.53 25.38 -7.38
N ALA A 250 10.79 24.29 -7.21
CA ALA A 250 10.90 23.43 -6.03
C ALA A 250 12.00 22.38 -6.23
N ASN A 251 13.13 22.55 -5.55
CA ASN A 251 14.27 21.65 -5.58
C ASN A 251 14.26 20.71 -4.36
N PRO A 252 14.46 19.39 -4.55
CA PRO A 252 14.41 18.44 -3.45
C PRO A 252 15.59 18.65 -2.49
N VAL A 253 15.29 18.81 -1.21
CA VAL A 253 16.30 18.94 -0.14
C VAL A 253 16.48 17.62 0.59
N MET A 254 15.39 16.89 0.80
CA MET A 254 15.40 15.63 1.54
C MET A 254 14.34 14.69 0.98
N THR A 255 14.67 13.42 0.83
CA THR A 255 13.70 12.33 0.60
C THR A 255 13.81 11.36 1.76
N ILE A 256 12.70 11.04 2.39
CA ILE A 256 12.64 10.10 3.51
C ILE A 256 12.13 8.77 2.97
N PRO A 257 12.83 7.66 3.23
CA PRO A 257 14.02 7.54 4.06
C PRO A 257 15.34 7.77 3.31
N ASP A 258 15.37 7.84 1.97
CA ASP A 258 16.60 7.81 1.14
C ASP A 258 17.75 8.70 1.63
N SER A 259 17.47 9.95 2.00
CA SER A 259 18.45 10.91 2.51
C SER A 259 18.97 10.53 3.89
N LEU A 260 18.17 9.83 4.69
CA LEU A 260 18.51 9.34 6.02
C LEU A 260 19.39 8.08 5.93
N LEU A 261 19.18 7.25 4.90
CA LEU A 261 20.00 6.06 4.66
C LEU A 261 21.48 6.38 4.39
N LYS A 262 21.81 7.61 3.95
CA LYS A 262 23.19 8.06 3.73
C LYS A 262 24.06 8.02 4.99
N PHE A 263 23.43 8.01 6.18
CA PHE A 263 24.13 7.93 7.47
C PHE A 263 24.30 6.49 7.97
N ILE A 264 23.79 5.51 7.23
CA ILE A 264 23.87 4.09 7.57
C ILE A 264 24.83 3.42 6.59
N PRO A 265 25.77 2.57 7.06
CA PRO A 265 26.64 1.80 6.17
C PRO A 265 25.81 1.02 5.14
N ALA A 266 26.22 1.06 3.87
CA ALA A 266 25.44 0.44 2.78
C ALA A 266 25.12 -1.05 3.06
N SER A 267 26.04 -1.80 3.67
CA SER A 267 25.86 -3.20 4.08
C SER A 267 24.74 -3.41 5.11
N ALA A 268 24.42 -2.41 5.91
CA ALA A 268 23.40 -2.46 6.94
C ALA A 268 22.02 -1.97 6.46
N VAL A 269 21.93 -1.32 5.29
CA VAL A 269 20.65 -0.88 4.71
C VAL A 269 19.90 -2.07 4.12
N PRO A 270 18.71 -2.44 4.63
CA PRO A 270 17.90 -3.52 4.06
C PRO A 270 17.48 -3.24 2.62
N ASP A 271 17.27 -4.29 1.83
CA ASP A 271 16.88 -4.16 0.42
C ASP A 271 15.51 -3.46 0.25
N GLU A 272 14.61 -3.52 1.24
CA GLU A 272 13.34 -2.79 1.26
C GLU A 272 13.52 -1.27 1.09
N PHE A 273 14.68 -0.74 1.50
CA PHE A 273 15.04 0.67 1.48
C PHE A 273 15.93 1.08 0.30
N ARG A 274 16.37 0.11 -0.50
CA ARG A 274 17.28 0.40 -1.60
C ARG A 274 16.47 0.73 -2.86
N PRO A 275 16.66 1.92 -3.46
CA PRO A 275 16.05 2.24 -4.74
C PRO A 275 16.35 1.16 -5.77
N GLY A 276 15.34 0.75 -6.53
CA GLY A 276 15.43 -0.36 -7.48
C GLY A 276 15.19 -1.74 -6.87
N LYS A 277 15.18 -1.90 -5.54
CA LYS A 277 15.03 -3.20 -4.87
C LYS A 277 13.78 -3.34 -4.02
N GLY A 278 13.24 -2.24 -3.50
CA GLY A 278 12.09 -2.29 -2.61
C GLY A 278 11.31 -1.00 -2.56
N ASP A 279 10.16 -1.06 -1.89
CA ASP A 279 9.15 -0.02 -1.90
C ASP A 279 9.00 0.72 -0.57
N PHE A 280 9.97 0.52 0.35
CA PHE A 280 10.01 0.90 1.76
C PHE A 280 9.62 -0.23 2.74
N MET A 281 8.62 -1.04 2.40
CA MET A 281 8.06 -2.06 3.29
C MET A 281 8.39 -3.47 2.80
N VAL A 282 8.45 -3.68 1.49
CA VAL A 282 8.60 -4.99 0.86
C VAL A 282 9.62 -4.88 -0.26
N THR A 283 10.44 -5.90 -0.43
CA THR A 283 11.34 -5.98 -1.60
C THR A 283 10.54 -6.38 -2.83
N ALA A 284 10.92 -5.87 -3.99
CA ALA A 284 10.37 -6.27 -5.29
C ALA A 284 10.33 -7.80 -5.45
N ALA A 285 11.41 -8.48 -5.07
CA ALA A 285 11.50 -9.94 -5.14
C ALA A 285 10.48 -10.65 -4.22
N ARG A 286 10.24 -10.13 -3.02
CA ARG A 286 9.26 -10.71 -2.08
C ARG A 286 7.81 -10.31 -2.37
N ALA A 287 7.61 -9.35 -3.27
CA ALA A 287 6.29 -8.98 -3.78
C ALA A 287 5.79 -9.88 -4.92
N VAL A 288 6.63 -10.78 -5.43
CA VAL A 288 6.24 -11.77 -6.43
C VAL A 288 5.35 -12.83 -5.80
N LEU A 289 4.12 -12.97 -6.31
CA LEU A 289 3.28 -14.10 -5.93
C LEU A 289 3.88 -15.38 -6.56
N PRO A 290 4.11 -16.47 -5.79
CA PRO A 290 4.94 -17.59 -6.26
C PRO A 290 4.49 -18.26 -7.58
N TRP A 291 3.20 -18.27 -7.88
CA TRP A 291 2.61 -18.84 -9.10
C TRP A 291 1.93 -17.78 -9.98
N SER A 292 2.28 -16.51 -9.80
CA SER A 292 1.81 -15.45 -10.69
C SER A 292 2.30 -15.71 -12.12
N SER A 293 1.39 -15.79 -13.09
CA SER A 293 1.78 -15.82 -14.51
C SER A 293 2.32 -14.47 -14.95
N GLU A 294 1.86 -13.38 -14.31
CA GLU A 294 2.31 -12.02 -14.59
C GLU A 294 2.75 -11.30 -13.31
N HIS A 295 3.91 -10.64 -13.36
CA HIS A 295 4.40 -9.79 -12.30
C HIS A 295 5.01 -8.50 -12.87
N TYR A 296 4.75 -7.37 -12.21
CA TYR A 296 5.29 -6.08 -12.61
C TYR A 296 5.95 -5.34 -11.43
N ASN A 297 7.23 -5.04 -11.60
CA ASN A 297 7.93 -4.12 -10.72
C ASN A 297 7.81 -2.67 -11.23
N LEU A 298 7.35 -1.77 -10.37
CA LEU A 298 6.99 -0.40 -10.73
C LEU A 298 7.77 0.64 -9.92
N GLN A 299 7.98 1.81 -10.53
CA GLN A 299 8.64 2.96 -9.91
C GLN A 299 7.70 3.72 -8.95
N ALA A 300 7.19 3.01 -7.95
CA ALA A 300 6.28 3.50 -6.93
C ALA A 300 6.71 3.00 -5.54
N ASN A 301 6.31 3.73 -4.50
CA ASN A 301 6.47 3.29 -3.12
C ASN A 301 5.30 2.42 -2.68
N HIS A 302 5.40 1.85 -1.47
CA HIS A 302 4.43 0.90 -0.95
C HIS A 302 2.98 1.38 -0.99
N PHE A 303 2.74 2.68 -0.82
CA PHE A 303 1.40 3.26 -0.78
C PHE A 303 0.94 3.72 -2.17
N THR A 304 1.79 4.49 -2.86
CA THR A 304 1.48 5.09 -4.16
C THR A 304 1.32 4.08 -5.29
N ILE A 305 1.81 2.85 -5.11
CA ILE A 305 1.64 1.78 -6.09
C ILE A 305 0.16 1.41 -6.29
N ALA A 306 -0.69 1.57 -5.28
CA ALA A 306 -2.12 1.22 -5.37
C ALA A 306 -2.93 2.12 -6.32
N TRP A 307 -2.42 3.31 -6.63
CA TRP A 307 -3.00 4.22 -7.64
C TRP A 307 -2.03 4.48 -8.79
N ASN A 308 -1.13 3.53 -9.05
CA ASN A 308 -0.30 3.58 -10.24
C ASN A 308 -1.13 3.22 -11.48
N LYS A 309 -1.03 4.02 -12.54
CA LYS A 309 -1.75 3.83 -13.80
C LYS A 309 -1.65 2.40 -14.35
N LYS A 310 -0.45 1.81 -14.34
CA LYS A 310 -0.25 0.45 -14.87
C LYS A 310 -0.91 -0.63 -14.00
N VAL A 311 -0.98 -0.42 -12.67
CA VAL A 311 -1.71 -1.32 -11.76
C VAL A 311 -3.21 -1.27 -12.06
N ILE A 312 -3.74 -0.05 -12.21
CA ILE A 312 -5.16 0.17 -12.55
C ILE A 312 -5.48 -0.50 -13.88
N GLU A 313 -4.75 -0.19 -14.94
CA GLU A 313 -4.96 -0.75 -16.30
C GLU A 313 -4.97 -2.28 -16.28
N LYS A 314 -3.92 -2.90 -15.72
CA LYS A 314 -3.80 -4.36 -15.67
C LYS A 314 -4.83 -5.03 -14.77
N THR A 315 -5.26 -4.36 -13.70
CA THR A 315 -6.35 -4.85 -12.86
C THR A 315 -7.67 -4.86 -13.62
N MET A 316 -7.98 -3.77 -14.34
CA MET A 316 -9.18 -3.70 -15.17
C MET A 316 -9.16 -4.72 -16.31
N ASP A 317 -8.00 -4.95 -16.95
CA ASP A 317 -7.85 -5.99 -17.97
C ASP A 317 -8.18 -7.39 -17.43
N VAL A 318 -7.81 -7.71 -16.19
CA VAL A 318 -8.16 -8.98 -15.55
C VAL A 318 -9.66 -9.05 -15.27
N LEU A 319 -10.25 -7.98 -14.72
CA LEU A 319 -11.68 -7.92 -14.42
C LEU A 319 -12.56 -8.07 -15.67
N ARG A 320 -12.15 -7.53 -16.81
CA ARG A 320 -12.89 -7.66 -18.07
C ARG A 320 -12.83 -9.06 -18.69
N LYS A 321 -11.90 -9.91 -18.24
CA LYS A 321 -11.69 -11.27 -18.77
C LYS A 321 -12.37 -12.37 -17.96
N ILE A 322 -12.82 -12.06 -16.74
CA ILE A 322 -13.49 -13.01 -15.84
C ILE A 322 -14.99 -12.78 -15.84
#